data_AF-A0A150QB97-F1
#
_entry.id   AF-A0A150QB97-F1
#
_cell.length_a   1.000
_cell.length_b   1.000
_cell.length_c   1.000
_cell.angle_alpha   90.00
_cell.angle_beta   90.00
_cell.angle_gamma   90.00
#
_symmetry.space_group_name_H-M   'P 1'
#
loop_
_entity.id
_entity.type
_entity.pdbx_description
1 polymer ?
#
loop_
_entity_poly.entity_id
_entity_poly.type
_entity_poly.pdbx_seq_one_letter_code
_entity_poly.pdbx_strand_id
1 'polypeptide(L)'
;MLDLLTPDPARVPWDALQVFDWVRALEACPQDPIHHAEGNVWIHTRMVLETLLGLPAWQALPAEEQRAVYLACLLHDVAKPATTREEDGRITAKGHSRAGELLARRLLWELGAPFGLREQVCALVRYHQIPFYLIERDDARRVAAEVSLHARCDLLALVAEADIRGRVCADMARVVDNIELFREFCREEGCYTAPRSFASDHTRFVYFRSDPASGRHPDVEVYDDTRAEVVVMSGLPGAGKDTYVREHLAGWPVVSLDALRSELEIDPTDAQGQVVQAARERAKEHLRRGERFVWNATNLSRQRRGPLLQMVADYGARIRVVYVEAPAAVLFAQNRAREAAVPEAVIRRMSERWEIPARTEAHEVVLAVRGEG
;
A
#
# COMPACT_ATOMS: atom_id res chain seq x y z
N MET A 1 5.33 19.96 -12.61
CA MET A 1 4.21 19.00 -12.75
C MET A 1 3.59 18.66 -11.41
N LEU A 2 4.38 18.35 -10.36
CA LEU A 2 3.84 18.11 -9.02
C LEU A 2 3.08 19.33 -8.44
N ASP A 3 3.42 20.55 -8.87
CA ASP A 3 2.70 21.77 -8.46
C ASP A 3 1.23 21.77 -8.90
N LEU A 4 0.92 21.14 -10.05
CA LEU A 4 -0.47 20.97 -10.52
C LEU A 4 -1.30 20.05 -9.61
N LEU A 5 -0.63 19.28 -8.75
CA LEU A 5 -1.23 18.35 -7.79
C LEU A 5 -1.22 18.91 -6.36
N THR A 6 -0.91 20.20 -6.20
CA THR A 6 -1.03 20.89 -4.92
C THR A 6 -2.42 21.53 -4.85
N PRO A 7 -3.19 21.31 -3.77
CA PRO A 7 -4.52 21.91 -3.66
C PRO A 7 -4.43 23.44 -3.62
N ASP A 8 -5.30 24.09 -4.39
CA ASP A 8 -5.64 25.49 -4.24
C ASP A 8 -7.07 25.54 -3.68
N PRO A 9 -7.28 26.00 -2.43
CA PRO A 9 -8.60 26.07 -1.82
C PRO A 9 -9.62 26.89 -2.62
N ALA A 10 -9.16 27.80 -3.50
CA ALA A 10 -10.03 28.65 -4.29
C ALA A 10 -10.49 28.00 -5.60
N ARG A 11 -9.72 27.05 -6.17
CA ARG A 11 -10.04 26.42 -7.46
C ARG A 11 -9.23 25.16 -7.73
N VAL A 12 -9.81 24.26 -8.50
CA VAL A 12 -9.09 23.14 -9.12
C VAL A 12 -8.68 23.51 -10.55
N PRO A 13 -7.41 23.32 -10.96
CA PRO A 13 -6.95 23.69 -12.31
C PRO A 13 -7.34 22.62 -13.35
N TRP A 14 -8.64 22.46 -13.62
CA TRP A 14 -9.20 21.39 -14.47
C TRP A 14 -8.49 21.23 -15.82
N ASP A 15 -8.32 22.32 -16.56
CA ASP A 15 -7.70 22.29 -17.90
C ASP A 15 -6.22 21.90 -17.83
N ALA A 16 -5.51 22.32 -16.77
CA ALA A 16 -4.10 21.99 -16.62
C ALA A 16 -3.89 20.52 -16.24
N LEU A 17 -4.84 19.90 -15.53
CA LEU A 17 -4.79 18.47 -15.19
C LEU A 17 -4.87 17.57 -16.43
N GLN A 18 -5.43 18.06 -17.54
CA GLN A 18 -5.51 17.32 -18.81
C GLN A 18 -4.15 16.99 -19.43
N VAL A 19 -3.05 17.58 -18.93
CA VAL A 19 -1.69 17.19 -19.30
C VAL A 19 -1.41 15.72 -18.99
N PHE A 20 -2.08 15.17 -17.97
CA PHE A 20 -1.88 13.80 -17.52
C PHE A 20 -2.73 12.80 -18.32
N ASP A 21 -2.08 11.79 -18.91
CA ASP A 21 -2.75 10.73 -19.67
C ASP A 21 -3.81 9.99 -18.84
N TRP A 22 -3.54 9.78 -17.54
CA TRP A 22 -4.46 9.13 -16.62
C TRP A 22 -5.71 9.97 -16.35
N VAL A 23 -5.65 11.30 -16.41
CA VAL A 23 -6.84 12.17 -16.30
C VAL A 23 -7.73 11.99 -17.52
N ARG A 24 -7.14 12.06 -18.72
CA ARG A 24 -7.87 11.87 -19.99
C ARG A 24 -8.54 10.49 -20.08
N ALA A 25 -7.94 9.47 -19.47
CA ALA A 25 -8.54 8.13 -19.39
C ALA A 25 -9.82 8.07 -18.53
N LEU A 26 -9.99 8.96 -17.54
CA LEU A 26 -11.20 9.00 -16.70
C LEU A 26 -12.41 9.54 -17.47
N GLU A 27 -12.20 10.45 -18.43
CA GLU A 27 -13.29 11.03 -19.24
C GLU A 27 -14.01 9.99 -20.09
N ALA A 28 -13.24 9.06 -20.64
CA ALA A 28 -13.77 7.99 -21.48
C ALA A 28 -14.36 6.82 -20.69
N CYS A 29 -14.18 6.77 -19.36
CA CYS A 29 -14.62 5.64 -18.54
C CYS A 29 -16.05 5.85 -18.02
N PRO A 30 -17.05 5.10 -18.50
CA PRO A 30 -18.42 5.23 -18.02
C PRO A 30 -18.56 4.68 -16.59
N GLN A 31 -19.59 5.13 -15.88
CA GLN A 31 -20.00 4.60 -14.59
C GLN A 31 -21.41 4.02 -14.64
N ASP A 32 -21.76 3.27 -13.60
CA ASP A 32 -23.08 2.68 -13.46
C ASP A 32 -24.16 3.75 -13.22
N PRO A 33 -25.20 3.88 -14.07
CA PRO A 33 -26.18 4.96 -13.96
C PRO A 33 -27.05 4.95 -12.69
N ILE A 34 -27.10 3.84 -11.94
CA ILE A 34 -27.87 3.76 -10.69
C ILE A 34 -27.04 4.27 -9.52
N HIS A 35 -25.74 3.93 -9.49
CA HIS A 35 -24.84 4.34 -8.41
C HIS A 35 -24.13 5.67 -8.68
N HIS A 36 -24.04 6.05 -9.95
CA HIS A 36 -23.30 7.18 -10.50
C HIS A 36 -24.08 7.82 -11.65
N ALA A 37 -25.23 8.43 -11.33
CA ALA A 37 -26.09 9.05 -12.35
C ALA A 37 -25.45 10.29 -13.03
N GLU A 38 -24.34 10.80 -12.50
CA GLU A 38 -23.54 11.89 -13.07
C GLU A 38 -22.79 11.51 -14.35
N GLY A 39 -22.62 10.22 -14.65
CA GLY A 39 -22.16 9.74 -15.95
C GLY A 39 -20.81 9.03 -15.93
N ASN A 40 -19.70 9.76 -16.01
CA ASN A 40 -18.35 9.17 -16.17
C ASN A 40 -17.44 9.43 -14.96
N VAL A 41 -16.32 8.72 -14.91
CA VAL A 41 -15.39 8.78 -13.77
C VAL A 41 -14.79 10.17 -13.59
N TRP A 42 -14.55 10.92 -14.66
CA TRP A 42 -14.02 12.28 -14.55
C TRP A 42 -15.05 13.26 -13.97
N ILE A 43 -16.31 13.21 -14.41
CA ILE A 43 -17.39 14.04 -13.87
C ILE A 43 -17.54 13.79 -12.37
N HIS A 44 -17.58 12.51 -11.96
CA HIS A 44 -17.57 12.11 -10.55
C HIS A 44 -16.39 12.70 -9.79
N THR A 45 -15.17 12.50 -10.28
CA THR A 45 -13.94 13.01 -9.63
C THR A 45 -13.99 14.53 -9.44
N ARG A 46 -14.56 15.27 -10.40
CA ARG A 46 -14.74 16.73 -10.31
C ARG A 46 -15.71 17.10 -9.18
N MET A 47 -16.87 16.44 -9.14
CA MET A 47 -17.88 16.67 -8.11
C MET A 47 -17.36 16.33 -6.71
N VAL A 48 -16.57 15.25 -6.57
CA VAL A 48 -15.91 14.88 -5.31
C VAL A 48 -14.95 15.96 -4.82
N LEU A 49 -14.11 16.51 -5.70
CA LEU A 49 -13.19 17.58 -5.32
C LEU A 49 -13.90 18.90 -5.02
N GLU A 50 -14.93 19.27 -5.80
CA GLU A 50 -15.75 20.47 -5.50
C GLU A 50 -16.44 20.35 -4.13
N THR A 51 -16.95 19.16 -3.83
CA THR A 51 -17.51 18.83 -2.51
C THR A 51 -16.44 18.97 -1.43
N LEU A 52 -15.27 18.36 -1.61
CA LEU A 52 -14.17 18.38 -0.66
C LEU A 52 -13.75 19.82 -0.29
N LEU A 53 -13.59 20.70 -1.30
CA LEU A 53 -13.20 22.09 -1.08
C LEU A 53 -14.20 22.85 -0.22
N GLY A 54 -15.48 22.45 -0.25
CA GLY A 54 -16.55 23.01 0.58
C GLY A 54 -16.65 22.44 2.00
N LEU A 55 -15.93 21.37 2.33
CA LEU A 55 -16.02 20.72 3.65
C LEU A 55 -15.21 21.50 4.71
N PRO A 56 -15.85 22.02 5.78
CA PRO A 56 -15.12 22.72 6.86
C PRO A 56 -14.07 21.84 7.52
N ALA A 57 -14.35 20.53 7.63
CA ALA A 57 -13.41 19.57 8.19
C ALA A 57 -12.11 19.48 7.38
N TRP A 58 -12.18 19.55 6.04
CA TRP A 58 -10.99 19.59 5.18
C TRP A 58 -10.24 20.93 5.32
N GLN A 59 -10.96 22.04 5.31
CA GLN A 59 -10.39 23.38 5.45
C GLN A 59 -9.64 23.58 6.78
N ALA A 60 -10.05 22.88 7.83
CA ALA A 60 -9.41 22.91 9.14
C ALA A 60 -8.14 22.03 9.24
N LEU A 61 -7.87 21.16 8.27
CA LEU A 61 -6.68 20.30 8.29
C LEU A 61 -5.39 21.10 8.06
N PRO A 62 -4.25 20.64 8.61
CA PRO A 62 -2.93 21.12 8.20
C PRO A 62 -2.70 20.97 6.70
N ALA A 63 -1.90 21.85 6.10
CA ALA A 63 -1.67 21.87 4.65
C ALA A 63 -1.19 20.53 4.06
N GLU A 64 -0.36 19.78 4.78
CA GLU A 64 0.12 18.46 4.36
C GLU A 64 -1.02 17.43 4.29
N GLU A 65 -1.93 17.45 5.26
CA GLU A 65 -3.10 16.56 5.33
C GLU A 65 -4.16 16.97 4.31
N GLN A 66 -4.38 18.27 4.10
CA GLN A 66 -5.22 18.79 3.02
C GLN A 66 -4.75 18.26 1.67
N ARG A 67 -3.44 18.31 1.42
CA ARG A 67 -2.81 17.80 0.19
C ARG A 67 -2.99 16.30 0.06
N ALA A 68 -2.83 15.53 1.13
CA ALA A 68 -3.04 14.08 1.10
C ALA A 68 -4.50 13.71 0.76
N VAL A 69 -5.47 14.34 1.42
CA VAL A 69 -6.91 14.08 1.16
C VAL A 69 -7.31 14.53 -0.25
N TYR A 70 -6.84 15.71 -0.68
CA TYR A 70 -7.10 16.22 -2.04
C TYR A 70 -6.57 15.26 -3.12
N LEU A 71 -5.32 14.81 -2.97
CA LEU A 71 -4.71 13.86 -3.90
C LEU A 71 -5.42 12.50 -3.88
N ALA A 72 -5.84 12.03 -2.70
CA ALA A 72 -6.62 10.81 -2.58
C ALA A 72 -7.97 10.93 -3.30
N CYS A 73 -8.70 12.03 -3.12
CA CYS A 73 -9.95 12.29 -3.87
C CYS A 73 -9.72 12.37 -5.38
N LEU A 74 -8.64 13.02 -5.83
CA LEU A 74 -8.29 13.09 -7.26
C LEU A 74 -7.95 11.71 -7.85
N LEU A 75 -7.42 10.79 -7.05
CA LEU A 75 -6.88 9.50 -7.50
C LEU A 75 -7.71 8.28 -7.07
N HIS A 76 -8.77 8.42 -6.27
CA HIS A 76 -9.49 7.28 -5.66
C HIS A 76 -9.99 6.26 -6.69
N ASP A 77 -10.41 6.77 -7.85
CA ASP A 77 -10.93 6.02 -8.98
C ASP A 77 -9.99 5.95 -10.19
N VAL A 78 -8.70 6.31 -10.03
CA VAL A 78 -7.73 6.41 -11.13
C VAL A 78 -7.56 5.12 -11.93
N ALA A 79 -7.87 3.97 -11.33
CA ALA A 79 -7.77 2.66 -11.95
C ALA A 79 -9.10 2.09 -12.49
N LYS A 80 -10.23 2.81 -12.36
CA LYS A 80 -11.49 2.39 -13.01
C LYS A 80 -11.30 2.15 -14.51
N PRO A 81 -10.63 3.00 -15.30
CA PRO A 81 -10.43 2.75 -16.73
C PRO A 81 -9.80 1.38 -17.08
N ALA A 82 -8.93 0.86 -16.22
CA ALA A 82 -8.27 -0.43 -16.43
C ALA A 82 -9.05 -1.64 -15.84
N THR A 83 -10.09 -1.39 -15.06
CA THR A 83 -10.83 -2.42 -14.30
C THR A 83 -12.33 -2.46 -14.59
N THR A 84 -12.87 -1.44 -15.27
CA THR A 84 -14.27 -1.33 -15.65
C THR A 84 -14.65 -2.39 -16.70
N ARG A 85 -15.76 -3.08 -16.43
CA ARG A 85 -16.35 -4.11 -17.29
C ARG A 85 -17.87 -3.97 -17.26
N GLU A 86 -18.52 -4.33 -18.36
CA GLU A 86 -19.96 -4.51 -18.40
C GLU A 86 -20.29 -5.98 -18.10
N GLU A 87 -21.07 -6.22 -17.05
CA GLU A 87 -21.51 -7.55 -16.60
C GLU A 87 -23.02 -7.49 -16.34
N ASP A 88 -23.80 -8.34 -17.01
CA ASP A 88 -25.27 -8.42 -16.85
C ASP A 88 -26.01 -7.07 -17.01
N GLY A 89 -25.56 -6.23 -17.94
CA GLY A 89 -26.12 -4.90 -18.20
C GLY A 89 -25.79 -3.86 -17.12
N ARG A 90 -24.85 -4.17 -16.22
CA ARG A 90 -24.34 -3.28 -15.17
C ARG A 90 -22.88 -2.97 -15.41
N ILE A 91 -22.44 -1.77 -15.04
CA ILE A 91 -21.04 -1.38 -15.13
C ILE A 91 -20.40 -1.65 -13.78
N THR A 92 -19.32 -2.43 -13.76
CA THR A 92 -18.59 -2.76 -12.53
C THR A 92 -17.10 -2.51 -12.68
N ALA A 93 -16.45 -2.04 -11.63
CA ALA A 93 -15.02 -1.81 -11.58
C ALA A 93 -14.38 -2.59 -10.41
N LYS A 94 -14.61 -3.91 -10.38
CA LYS A 94 -14.13 -4.78 -9.29
C LYS A 94 -12.60 -4.71 -9.19
N GLY A 95 -12.09 -4.44 -8.00
CA GLY A 95 -10.65 -4.37 -7.73
C GLY A 95 -9.99 -3.02 -8.05
N HIS A 96 -10.74 -2.00 -8.48
CA HIS A 96 -10.18 -0.69 -8.82
C HIS A 96 -9.41 -0.06 -7.65
N SER A 97 -9.84 -0.21 -6.39
CA SER A 97 -9.16 0.44 -5.26
C SER A 97 -7.74 -0.12 -5.05
N ARG A 98 -7.54 -1.44 -5.23
CA ARG A 98 -6.21 -2.07 -5.17
C ARG A 98 -5.35 -1.67 -6.38
N ALA A 99 -5.93 -1.67 -7.57
CA ALA A 99 -5.21 -1.22 -8.77
C ALA A 99 -4.86 0.28 -8.69
N GLY A 100 -5.75 1.08 -8.09
CA GLY A 100 -5.61 2.51 -7.87
C GLY A 100 -4.47 2.84 -6.91
N GLU A 101 -4.34 2.09 -5.82
CA GLU A 101 -3.19 2.20 -4.92
C GLU A 101 -1.86 2.05 -5.67
N LEU A 102 -1.72 0.98 -6.47
CA LEU A 102 -0.50 0.67 -7.21
C LEU A 102 -0.20 1.72 -8.28
N LEU A 103 -1.22 2.18 -9.00
CA LEU A 103 -1.09 3.22 -10.02
C LEU A 103 -0.74 4.57 -9.38
N ALA A 104 -1.43 4.98 -8.31
CA ALA A 104 -1.14 6.20 -7.57
C ALA A 104 0.30 6.20 -7.03
N ARG A 105 0.76 5.08 -6.48
CA ARG A 105 2.14 4.93 -5.99
C ARG A 105 3.16 5.21 -7.09
N ARG A 106 2.98 4.57 -8.24
CA ARG A 106 3.87 4.76 -9.39
C ARG A 106 3.85 6.21 -9.88
N LEU A 107 2.67 6.78 -10.10
CA LEU A 107 2.52 8.16 -10.60
C LEU A 107 3.21 9.16 -9.67
N LEU A 108 2.91 9.10 -8.37
CA LEU A 108 3.45 10.02 -7.39
C LEU A 108 4.96 9.82 -7.16
N TRP A 109 5.46 8.58 -7.21
CA TRP A 109 6.90 8.31 -7.15
C TRP A 109 7.65 8.84 -8.38
N GLU A 110 7.12 8.65 -9.58
CA GLU A 110 7.71 9.19 -10.82
C GLU A 110 7.66 10.73 -10.85
N LEU A 111 6.65 11.34 -10.22
CA LEU A 111 6.53 12.79 -10.05
C LEU A 111 7.37 13.37 -8.90
N GLY A 112 8.06 12.52 -8.13
CA GLY A 112 8.93 12.93 -7.04
C GLY A 112 8.19 13.40 -5.78
N ALA A 113 6.97 12.91 -5.55
CA ALA A 113 6.26 13.16 -4.29
C ALA A 113 7.03 12.55 -3.10
N PRO A 114 7.07 13.24 -1.94
CA PRO A 114 7.60 12.66 -0.71
C PRO A 114 6.92 11.33 -0.36
N PHE A 115 7.68 10.37 0.14
CA PHE A 115 7.23 9.04 0.51
C PHE A 115 6.08 9.09 1.53
N GLY A 116 6.20 9.90 2.59
CA GLY A 116 5.15 10.02 3.61
C GLY A 116 3.80 10.46 3.02
N LEU A 117 3.81 11.52 2.19
CA LEU A 117 2.63 11.99 1.46
C LEU A 117 2.10 10.92 0.51
N ARG A 118 3.00 10.32 -0.29
CA ARG A 118 2.63 9.32 -1.30
C ARG A 118 1.93 8.13 -0.68
N GLU A 119 2.53 7.54 0.35
CA GLU A 119 1.97 6.31 0.96
C GLU A 119 0.68 6.59 1.72
N GLN A 120 0.53 7.77 2.33
CA GLN A 120 -0.76 8.21 2.88
C GLN A 120 -1.83 8.29 1.78
N VAL A 121 -1.53 8.89 0.63
CA VAL A 121 -2.46 8.94 -0.52
C VAL A 121 -2.80 7.53 -1.02
N CYS A 122 -1.80 6.67 -1.21
CA CYS A 122 -2.00 5.30 -1.66
C CYS A 122 -2.92 4.51 -0.71
N ALA A 123 -2.72 4.64 0.60
CA ALA A 123 -3.55 3.98 1.59
C ALA A 123 -4.99 4.50 1.58
N LEU A 124 -5.18 5.83 1.47
CA LEU A 124 -6.51 6.43 1.33
C LEU A 124 -7.23 5.92 0.07
N VAL A 125 -6.55 5.90 -1.08
CA VAL A 125 -7.08 5.34 -2.34
C VAL A 125 -7.43 3.85 -2.18
N ARG A 126 -6.57 3.06 -1.51
CA ARG A 126 -6.78 1.62 -1.33
C ARG A 126 -8.06 1.29 -0.57
N TYR A 127 -8.37 2.09 0.45
CA TYR A 127 -9.40 1.81 1.44
C TYR A 127 -10.60 2.77 1.38
N HIS A 128 -10.68 3.68 0.40
CA HIS A 128 -11.69 4.76 0.35
C HIS A 128 -13.14 4.30 0.51
N GLN A 129 -13.46 3.06 0.08
CA GLN A 129 -14.82 2.51 0.21
C GLN A 129 -15.10 1.85 1.57
N ILE A 130 -14.09 1.56 2.39
CA ILE A 130 -14.26 0.84 3.67
C ILE A 130 -15.26 1.54 4.60
N PRO A 131 -15.24 2.87 4.77
CA PRO A 131 -16.22 3.56 5.61
C PRO A 131 -17.68 3.34 5.18
N PHE A 132 -17.94 3.00 3.92
CA PHE A 132 -19.31 2.77 3.44
C PHE A 132 -19.96 1.50 4.00
N TYR A 133 -19.18 0.52 4.46
CA TYR A 133 -19.69 -0.79 4.84
C TYR A 133 -18.99 -1.46 6.03
N LEU A 134 -17.99 -0.81 6.67
CA LEU A 134 -17.21 -1.43 7.75
C LEU A 134 -18.11 -2.03 8.84
N ILE A 135 -19.13 -1.28 9.28
CA ILE A 135 -19.97 -1.60 10.44
C ILE A 135 -20.90 -2.79 10.17
N GLU A 136 -21.14 -3.10 8.90
CA GLU A 136 -21.94 -4.24 8.48
C GLU A 136 -21.14 -5.56 8.51
N ARG A 137 -19.84 -5.52 8.87
CA ARG A 137 -18.94 -6.68 8.84
C ARG A 137 -18.78 -7.32 10.21
N ASP A 138 -18.78 -8.65 10.23
CA ASP A 138 -18.48 -9.44 11.44
C ASP A 138 -17.05 -9.23 11.96
N ASP A 139 -16.11 -8.89 11.07
CA ASP A 139 -14.69 -8.65 11.39
C ASP A 139 -14.32 -7.16 11.46
N ALA A 140 -15.29 -6.27 11.68
CA ALA A 140 -15.11 -4.80 11.66
C ALA A 140 -13.89 -4.33 12.48
N ARG A 141 -13.71 -4.85 13.70
CA ARG A 141 -12.54 -4.52 14.56
C ARG A 141 -11.22 -4.83 13.87
N ARG A 142 -11.11 -6.01 13.26
CA ARG A 142 -9.89 -6.46 12.58
C ARG A 142 -9.59 -5.59 11.38
N VAL A 143 -10.61 -5.27 10.59
CA VAL A 143 -10.47 -4.41 9.41
C VAL A 143 -10.13 -2.97 9.81
N ALA A 144 -10.78 -2.41 10.84
CA ALA A 144 -10.43 -1.09 11.36
C ALA A 144 -8.98 -1.04 11.86
N ALA A 145 -8.54 -2.08 12.59
CA ALA A 145 -7.15 -2.20 13.03
C ALA A 145 -6.19 -2.27 11.84
N GLU A 146 -6.47 -3.10 10.82
CA GLU A 146 -5.66 -3.19 9.59
C GLU A 146 -5.56 -1.85 8.87
N VAL A 147 -6.71 -1.22 8.59
CA VAL A 147 -6.79 0.07 7.90
C VAL A 147 -6.02 1.15 8.66
N SER A 148 -6.16 1.23 9.98
CA SER A 148 -5.47 2.23 10.80
C SER A 148 -3.94 2.10 10.78
N LEU A 149 -3.40 0.90 10.48
CA LEU A 149 -1.96 0.68 10.32
C LEU A 149 -1.43 1.20 8.97
N HIS A 150 -2.33 1.56 8.04
CA HIS A 150 -2.01 2.04 6.70
C HIS A 150 -2.44 3.50 6.48
N ALA A 151 -3.60 3.89 6.98
CA ALA A 151 -4.16 5.22 6.82
C ALA A 151 -4.78 5.70 8.13
N ARG A 152 -4.60 6.99 8.41
CA ARG A 152 -5.44 7.72 9.36
C ARG A 152 -6.93 7.62 9.01
N CYS A 153 -7.71 7.03 9.91
CA CYS A 153 -9.13 6.76 9.68
C CYS A 153 -9.97 8.05 9.62
N ASP A 154 -9.57 9.11 10.30
CA ASP A 154 -10.21 10.43 10.22
C ASP A 154 -10.07 11.07 8.82
N LEU A 155 -8.90 10.96 8.20
CA LEU A 155 -8.67 11.38 6.81
C LEU A 155 -9.42 10.46 5.83
N LEU A 156 -9.47 9.16 6.10
CA LEU A 156 -10.21 8.20 5.28
C LEU A 156 -11.71 8.47 5.27
N ALA A 157 -12.29 8.78 6.43
CA ALA A 157 -13.69 9.16 6.56
C ALA A 157 -14.00 10.44 5.76
N LEU A 158 -13.06 11.39 5.72
CA LEU A 158 -13.21 12.62 4.92
C LEU A 158 -13.17 12.36 3.41
N VAL A 159 -12.28 11.48 2.94
CA VAL A 159 -12.26 11.03 1.53
C VAL A 159 -13.58 10.34 1.17
N ALA A 160 -14.05 9.42 2.02
CA ALA A 160 -15.30 8.71 1.82
C ALA A 160 -16.51 9.66 1.83
N GLU A 161 -16.52 10.66 2.72
CA GLU A 161 -17.58 11.67 2.79
C GLU A 161 -17.62 12.54 1.53
N ALA A 162 -16.46 12.98 1.04
CA ALA A 162 -16.37 13.72 -0.22
C ALA A 162 -16.83 12.86 -1.42
N ASP A 163 -16.47 11.58 -1.44
CA ASP A 163 -16.86 10.63 -2.49
C ASP A 163 -18.40 10.44 -2.55
N ILE A 164 -19.03 10.11 -1.43
CA ILE A 164 -20.49 9.88 -1.39
C ILE A 164 -21.31 11.14 -1.63
N ARG A 165 -20.87 12.30 -1.14
CA ARG A 165 -21.56 13.57 -1.35
C ARG A 165 -21.31 14.15 -2.75
N GLY A 166 -20.20 13.76 -3.38
CA GLY A 166 -19.80 14.13 -4.72
C GLY A 166 -20.37 13.25 -5.84
N ARG A 167 -21.43 12.48 -5.60
CA ARG A 167 -22.10 11.65 -6.63
C ARG A 167 -23.62 11.79 -6.57
N VAL A 168 -24.31 11.40 -7.65
CA VAL A 168 -25.78 11.38 -7.70
C VAL A 168 -26.27 9.94 -7.52
N CYS A 169 -26.77 9.62 -6.32
CA CYS A 169 -27.28 8.28 -5.99
C CYS A 169 -28.46 8.33 -5.00
N ALA A 170 -29.27 7.26 -4.97
CA ALA A 170 -30.43 7.17 -4.08
C ALA A 170 -30.08 6.79 -2.63
N ASP A 171 -28.90 6.19 -2.40
CA ASP A 171 -28.51 5.62 -1.11
C ASP A 171 -27.58 6.53 -0.28
N MET A 172 -27.41 7.80 -0.69
CA MET A 172 -26.48 8.76 -0.08
C MET A 172 -26.64 8.86 1.45
N ALA A 173 -27.87 9.04 1.95
CA ALA A 173 -28.12 9.21 3.38
C ALA A 173 -27.64 8.00 4.20
N ARG A 174 -27.96 6.78 3.76
CA ARG A 174 -27.53 5.54 4.43
C ARG A 174 -26.00 5.43 4.47
N VAL A 175 -25.32 5.78 3.37
CA VAL A 175 -23.86 5.69 3.32
C VAL A 175 -23.22 6.76 4.20
N VAL A 176 -23.78 7.96 4.28
CA VAL A 176 -23.34 9.01 5.23
C VAL A 176 -23.49 8.52 6.68
N ASP A 177 -24.62 7.90 7.03
CA ASP A 177 -24.81 7.32 8.37
C ASP A 177 -23.75 6.24 8.67
N ASN A 178 -23.44 5.37 7.69
CA ASN A 178 -22.38 4.37 7.84
C ASN A 178 -20.99 5.00 8.07
N ILE A 179 -20.70 6.13 7.41
CA ILE A 179 -19.44 6.87 7.63
C ILE A 179 -19.38 7.43 9.06
N GLU A 180 -20.48 7.97 9.58
CA GLU A 180 -20.51 8.46 10.97
C GLU A 180 -20.35 7.31 11.97
N LEU A 181 -20.99 6.17 11.73
CA LEU A 181 -20.77 4.96 12.54
C LEU A 181 -19.32 4.46 12.45
N PHE A 182 -18.69 4.54 11.27
CA PHE A 182 -17.26 4.25 11.09
C PHE A 182 -16.39 5.19 11.94
N ARG A 183 -16.70 6.49 11.98
CA ARG A 183 -15.96 7.45 12.82
C ARG A 183 -16.04 7.06 14.30
N GLU A 184 -17.24 6.80 14.82
CA GLU A 184 -17.41 6.42 16.23
C GLU A 184 -16.74 5.08 16.54
N PHE A 185 -16.91 4.08 15.68
CA PHE A 185 -16.28 2.77 15.86
C PHE A 185 -14.75 2.86 15.92
N CYS A 186 -14.13 3.65 15.04
CA CYS A 186 -12.68 3.86 15.08
C CYS A 186 -12.24 4.65 16.33
N ARG A 187 -13.08 5.51 16.91
CA ARG A 187 -12.76 6.17 18.19
C ARG A 187 -12.82 5.20 19.35
N GLU A 188 -13.86 4.36 19.41
CA GLU A 188 -14.02 3.31 20.41
C GLU A 188 -12.87 2.30 20.36
N GLU A 189 -12.45 1.89 19.16
CA GLU A 189 -11.31 0.99 18.96
C GLU A 189 -9.95 1.70 19.11
N GLY A 190 -9.92 3.01 19.40
CA GLY A 190 -8.68 3.77 19.62
C GLY A 190 -7.80 3.89 18.38
N CYS A 191 -8.40 3.91 17.19
CA CYS A 191 -7.70 3.90 15.91
C CYS A 191 -8.16 5.01 14.92
N TYR A 192 -8.81 6.06 15.43
CA TYR A 192 -9.38 7.12 14.59
C TYR A 192 -8.33 8.06 13.99
N THR A 193 -7.49 8.67 14.83
CA THR A 193 -6.44 9.64 14.42
C THR A 193 -5.03 9.07 14.46
N ALA A 194 -4.88 7.84 14.95
CA ALA A 194 -3.61 7.13 15.08
C ALA A 194 -3.80 5.64 14.78
N PRO A 195 -2.72 4.92 14.41
CA PRO A 195 -2.80 3.48 14.22
C PRO A 195 -3.23 2.76 15.51
N ARG A 196 -4.00 1.67 15.36
CA ARG A 196 -4.37 0.80 16.48
C ARG A 196 -3.11 0.31 17.19
N SER A 197 -3.04 0.55 18.49
CA SER A 197 -2.01 -0.04 19.36
C SER A 197 -2.26 -1.54 19.54
N PHE A 198 -1.23 -2.28 19.92
CA PHE A 198 -1.31 -3.70 20.29
C PHE A 198 -0.45 -3.89 21.54
N ALA A 199 -0.72 -4.93 22.32
CA ALA A 199 0.06 -5.22 23.53
C ALA A 199 1.57 -5.38 23.24
N SER A 200 1.91 -5.95 22.07
CA SER A 200 3.26 -5.97 21.52
C SER A 200 3.26 -6.14 20.00
N ASP A 201 4.43 -5.97 19.38
CA ASP A 201 4.66 -6.30 17.96
C ASP A 201 4.35 -7.78 17.65
N HIS A 202 4.67 -8.68 18.58
CA HIS A 202 4.38 -10.10 18.45
C HIS A 202 2.86 -10.34 18.53
N THR A 203 2.18 -9.71 19.48
CA THR A 203 0.70 -9.75 19.58
C THR A 203 0.04 -9.27 18.27
N ARG A 204 0.50 -8.15 17.69
CA ARG A 204 0.01 -7.66 16.38
C ARG A 204 0.21 -8.71 15.28
N PHE A 205 1.41 -9.26 15.18
CA PHE A 205 1.76 -10.24 14.15
C PHE A 205 0.90 -11.50 14.27
N VAL A 206 0.74 -12.05 15.47
CA VAL A 206 -0.10 -13.23 15.72
C VAL A 206 -1.57 -12.92 15.49
N TYR A 207 -2.05 -11.74 15.90
CA TYR A 207 -3.44 -11.31 15.68
C TYR A 207 -3.81 -11.39 14.19
N PHE A 208 -3.02 -10.78 13.31
CA PHE A 208 -3.30 -10.76 11.86
C PHE A 208 -3.06 -12.09 11.13
N ARG A 209 -2.40 -13.06 11.77
CA ARG A 209 -2.19 -14.40 11.22
C ARG A 209 -3.18 -15.44 11.75
N SER A 210 -3.82 -15.14 12.87
CA SER A 210 -4.83 -16.00 13.46
C SER A 210 -6.15 -15.89 12.70
N ASP A 211 -6.94 -16.95 12.77
CA ASP A 211 -8.33 -16.97 12.33
C ASP A 211 -9.12 -15.86 13.07
N PRO A 212 -9.86 -14.99 12.37
CA PRO A 212 -10.75 -14.01 13.00
C PRO A 212 -11.71 -14.62 14.04
N ALA A 213 -12.14 -15.87 13.87
CA ALA A 213 -13.03 -16.58 14.79
C ALA A 213 -12.32 -17.07 16.07
N SER A 214 -11.00 -16.94 16.18
CA SER A 214 -10.24 -17.38 17.37
C SER A 214 -10.51 -16.57 18.64
N GLY A 215 -11.22 -15.44 18.53
CA GLY A 215 -11.52 -14.55 19.66
C GLY A 215 -10.32 -13.80 20.23
N ARG A 216 -9.16 -13.82 19.55
CA ARG A 216 -7.97 -13.07 19.99
C ARG A 216 -8.26 -11.58 20.03
N HIS A 217 -7.80 -10.93 21.09
CA HIS A 217 -7.96 -9.49 21.29
C HIS A 217 -6.62 -8.76 21.09
N PRO A 218 -6.60 -7.57 20.45
CA PRO A 218 -5.37 -6.80 20.22
C PRO A 218 -4.63 -6.38 21.51
N ASP A 219 -5.37 -6.26 22.63
CA ASP A 219 -4.83 -5.82 23.92
C ASP A 219 -4.39 -6.96 24.84
N VAL A 220 -4.60 -8.21 24.45
CA VAL A 220 -4.20 -9.38 25.24
C VAL A 220 -2.85 -9.87 24.74
N GLU A 221 -1.82 -9.72 25.57
CA GLU A 221 -0.45 -10.11 25.24
C GLU A 221 -0.35 -11.59 24.90
N VAL A 222 0.22 -11.88 23.74
CA VAL A 222 0.59 -13.24 23.34
C VAL A 222 2.03 -13.49 23.79
N TYR A 223 2.26 -14.63 24.44
CA TYR A 223 3.61 -15.04 24.82
C TYR A 223 4.51 -15.16 23.58
N ASP A 224 5.59 -14.37 23.54
CA ASP A 224 6.58 -14.39 22.47
C ASP A 224 7.50 -15.61 22.63
N ASP A 225 7.28 -16.63 21.82
CA ASP A 225 8.04 -17.88 21.78
C ASP A 225 9.07 -17.93 20.64
N THR A 226 9.40 -16.77 20.06
CA THR A 226 10.33 -16.72 18.92
C THR A 226 11.76 -17.11 19.30
N ARG A 227 12.44 -17.83 18.40
CA ARG A 227 13.74 -18.49 18.69
C ARG A 227 14.90 -18.03 17.79
N ALA A 228 14.59 -17.31 16.72
CA ALA A 228 15.55 -16.78 15.77
C ALA A 228 15.04 -15.46 15.20
N GLU A 229 15.91 -14.67 14.57
CA GLU A 229 15.53 -13.45 13.85
C GLU A 229 15.87 -13.58 12.37
N VAL A 230 14.91 -13.30 11.49
CA VAL A 230 15.12 -13.28 10.05
C VAL A 230 14.81 -11.90 9.51
N VAL A 231 15.76 -11.35 8.76
CA VAL A 231 15.59 -10.08 8.07
C VAL A 231 15.24 -10.34 6.61
N VAL A 232 14.09 -9.86 6.17
CA VAL A 232 13.65 -9.96 4.77
C VAL A 232 13.80 -8.60 4.11
N MET A 233 14.69 -8.51 3.12
CA MET A 233 14.84 -7.30 2.33
C MET A 233 13.70 -7.17 1.32
N SER A 234 13.20 -5.96 1.10
CA SER A 234 12.21 -5.62 0.07
C SER A 234 12.59 -4.30 -0.58
N GLY A 235 12.41 -4.19 -1.90
CA GLY A 235 12.74 -2.97 -2.64
C GLY A 235 13.10 -3.25 -4.09
N LEU A 236 12.90 -2.25 -4.95
CA LEU A 236 13.18 -2.34 -6.38
C LEU A 236 14.67 -2.61 -6.65
N PRO A 237 15.02 -3.21 -7.80
CA PRO A 237 16.41 -3.24 -8.26
C PRO A 237 16.99 -1.82 -8.31
N GLY A 238 18.23 -1.65 -7.87
CA GLY A 238 18.85 -0.32 -7.78
C GLY A 238 18.45 0.51 -6.57
N ALA A 239 17.51 0.09 -5.71
CA ALA A 239 17.13 0.86 -4.52
C ALA A 239 18.21 0.92 -3.42
N GLY A 240 19.22 0.02 -3.46
CA GLY A 240 20.33 0.00 -2.49
C GLY A 240 20.26 -1.08 -1.42
N LYS A 241 19.45 -2.14 -1.61
CA LYS A 241 19.33 -3.27 -0.66
C LYS A 241 20.69 -3.87 -0.25
N ASP A 242 21.56 -4.17 -1.21
CA ASP A 242 22.87 -4.76 -0.92
C ASP A 242 23.77 -3.82 -0.13
N THR A 243 23.61 -2.51 -0.36
CA THR A 243 24.32 -1.49 0.43
C THR A 243 23.80 -1.48 1.86
N TYR A 244 22.48 -1.48 2.06
CA TYR A 244 21.87 -1.58 3.38
C TYR A 244 22.36 -2.82 4.15
N VAL A 245 22.37 -3.99 3.50
CA VAL A 245 22.82 -5.25 4.11
C VAL A 245 24.28 -5.15 4.55
N ARG A 246 25.17 -4.63 3.71
CA ARG A 246 26.60 -4.45 4.06
C ARG A 246 26.82 -3.49 5.22
N GLU A 247 26.05 -2.40 5.28
CA GLU A 247 26.23 -1.34 6.28
C GLU A 247 25.61 -1.69 7.63
N HIS A 248 24.44 -2.34 7.65
CA HIS A 248 23.63 -2.51 8.86
C HIS A 248 23.55 -3.96 9.35
N LEU A 249 23.82 -4.93 8.47
CA LEU A 249 23.68 -6.37 8.76
C LEU A 249 24.98 -7.12 8.49
N ALA A 250 26.12 -6.43 8.63
CA ALA A 250 27.44 -7.01 8.48
C ALA A 250 27.60 -8.24 9.41
N GLY A 251 28.13 -9.33 8.85
CA GLY A 251 28.35 -10.59 9.58
C GLY A 251 27.12 -11.49 9.71
N TRP A 252 25.95 -11.09 9.22
CA TRP A 252 24.81 -12.00 9.12
C TRP A 252 24.96 -12.89 7.87
N PRO A 253 24.67 -14.20 7.94
CA PRO A 253 24.53 -15.04 6.77
C PRO A 253 23.47 -14.45 5.82
N VAL A 254 23.76 -14.41 4.52
CA VAL A 254 22.84 -13.84 3.51
C VAL A 254 22.42 -14.92 2.53
N VAL A 255 21.12 -15.22 2.50
CA VAL A 255 20.48 -16.01 1.44
C VAL A 255 20.05 -15.04 0.35
N SER A 256 20.91 -14.84 -0.66
CA SER A 256 20.66 -13.95 -1.80
C SER A 256 20.21 -14.74 -3.03
N LEU A 257 19.03 -14.42 -3.55
CA LEU A 257 18.54 -15.05 -4.79
C LEU A 257 19.36 -14.60 -6.01
N ASP A 258 19.93 -13.39 -5.96
CA ASP A 258 20.79 -12.87 -7.03
C ASP A 258 22.12 -13.64 -7.04
N ALA A 259 22.72 -13.90 -5.88
CA ALA A 259 23.94 -14.72 -5.78
C ALA A 259 23.69 -16.17 -6.21
N LEU A 260 22.56 -16.76 -5.78
CA LEU A 260 22.16 -18.10 -6.18
C LEU A 260 21.93 -18.25 -7.69
N ARG A 261 21.44 -17.21 -8.38
CA ARG A 261 21.35 -17.23 -9.86
C ARG A 261 22.72 -17.34 -10.51
N SER A 262 23.68 -16.55 -10.03
CA SER A 262 25.05 -16.59 -10.53
C SER A 262 25.74 -17.92 -10.22
N GLU A 263 25.56 -18.46 -9.01
CA GLU A 263 26.12 -19.76 -8.61
C GLU A 263 25.56 -20.93 -9.43
N LEU A 264 24.28 -20.87 -9.81
CA LEU A 264 23.61 -21.91 -10.60
C LEU A 264 23.69 -21.69 -12.11
N GLU A 265 24.36 -20.61 -12.55
CA GLU A 265 24.47 -20.21 -13.97
C GLU A 265 23.09 -20.06 -14.67
N ILE A 266 22.08 -19.57 -13.94
CA ILE A 266 20.71 -19.38 -14.46
C ILE A 266 20.48 -17.90 -14.82
N ASP A 267 20.08 -17.63 -16.06
CA ASP A 267 19.80 -16.27 -16.51
C ASP A 267 18.58 -15.69 -15.77
N PRO A 268 18.54 -14.37 -15.47
CA PRO A 268 17.37 -13.74 -14.88
C PRO A 268 16.06 -13.91 -15.67
N THR A 269 16.14 -14.20 -16.98
CA THR A 269 15.00 -14.45 -17.87
C THR A 269 14.55 -15.91 -17.89
N ASP A 270 15.37 -16.84 -17.38
CA ASP A 270 15.07 -18.27 -17.36
C ASP A 270 14.10 -18.67 -16.24
N ALA A 271 13.72 -19.94 -16.21
CA ALA A 271 12.86 -20.51 -15.18
C ALA A 271 13.50 -20.42 -13.77
N GLN A 272 12.97 -19.54 -12.93
CA GLN A 272 13.53 -19.23 -11.61
C GLN A 272 13.22 -20.26 -10.50
N GLY A 273 12.56 -21.37 -10.83
CA GLY A 273 12.08 -22.35 -9.84
C GLY A 273 13.20 -22.98 -9.02
N GLN A 274 14.31 -23.35 -9.68
CA GLN A 274 15.46 -23.98 -9.00
C GLN A 274 16.16 -23.02 -8.03
N VAL A 275 16.33 -21.75 -8.43
CA VAL A 275 16.91 -20.70 -7.58
C VAL A 275 16.07 -20.50 -6.32
N VAL A 276 14.75 -20.39 -6.48
CA VAL A 276 13.83 -20.21 -5.35
C VAL A 276 13.86 -21.42 -4.42
N GLN A 277 13.92 -22.64 -4.97
CA GLN A 277 14.03 -23.86 -4.18
C GLN A 277 15.34 -23.91 -3.39
N ALA A 278 16.48 -23.64 -4.04
CA ALA A 278 17.79 -23.59 -3.40
C ALA A 278 17.83 -22.55 -2.26
N ALA A 279 17.26 -21.36 -2.50
CA ALA A 279 17.15 -20.31 -1.49
C ALA A 279 16.31 -20.78 -0.28
N ARG A 280 15.17 -21.42 -0.52
CA ARG A 280 14.31 -21.94 0.55
C ARG A 280 14.99 -23.03 1.36
N GLU A 281 15.76 -23.92 0.74
CA GLU A 281 16.49 -24.96 1.48
C GLU A 281 17.61 -24.35 2.34
N ARG A 282 18.41 -23.41 1.82
CA ARG A 282 19.41 -22.67 2.63
C ARG A 282 18.76 -21.93 3.81
N ALA A 283 17.61 -21.30 3.59
CA ALA A 283 16.87 -20.64 4.68
C ALA A 283 16.37 -21.65 5.73
N LYS A 284 15.85 -22.81 5.32
CA LYS A 284 15.41 -23.86 6.25
C LYS A 284 16.56 -24.42 7.08
N GLU A 285 17.77 -24.53 6.53
CA GLU A 285 18.95 -24.96 7.29
C GLU A 285 19.25 -24.03 8.47
N HIS A 286 19.25 -22.70 8.24
CA HIS A 286 19.40 -21.72 9.32
C HIS A 286 18.24 -21.78 10.31
N LEU A 287 17.00 -21.84 9.82
CA LEU A 287 15.80 -21.90 10.67
C LEU A 287 15.80 -23.14 11.60
N ARG A 288 16.18 -24.33 11.09
CA ARG A 288 16.30 -25.55 11.90
C ARG A 288 17.33 -25.43 13.01
N ARG A 289 18.38 -24.62 12.81
CA ARG A 289 19.43 -24.36 13.80
C ARG A 289 19.11 -23.19 14.75
N GLY A 290 18.00 -22.48 14.53
CA GLY A 290 17.67 -21.27 15.28
C GLY A 290 18.62 -20.10 14.97
N GLU A 291 19.28 -20.12 13.80
CA GLU A 291 20.25 -19.10 13.41
C GLU A 291 19.58 -17.90 12.73
N ARG A 292 20.12 -16.72 12.99
CA ARG A 292 19.72 -15.49 12.31
C ARG A 292 20.30 -15.41 10.90
N PHE A 293 19.55 -14.87 9.96
CA PHE A 293 20.02 -14.65 8.58
C PHE A 293 19.23 -13.56 7.87
N VAL A 294 19.77 -13.10 6.73
CA VAL A 294 19.12 -12.15 5.83
C VAL A 294 18.63 -12.89 4.59
N TRP A 295 17.35 -12.74 4.26
CA TRP A 295 16.82 -13.09 2.95
C TRP A 295 16.85 -11.86 2.04
N ASN A 296 17.75 -11.84 1.07
CA ASN A 296 17.92 -10.71 0.16
C ASN A 296 17.33 -11.02 -1.22
N ALA A 297 16.21 -10.34 -1.52
CA ALA A 297 15.53 -10.38 -2.81
C ALA A 297 14.71 -9.09 -3.01
N THR A 298 14.05 -8.95 -4.16
CA THR A 298 13.21 -7.77 -4.45
C THR A 298 11.92 -7.75 -3.62
N ASN A 299 11.25 -8.88 -3.44
CA ASN A 299 10.10 -9.05 -2.52
C ASN A 299 9.03 -7.93 -2.61
N LEU A 300 8.65 -7.56 -3.83
CA LEU A 300 7.88 -6.34 -4.12
C LEU A 300 6.37 -6.43 -3.88
N SER A 301 5.81 -7.63 -3.79
CA SER A 301 4.36 -7.83 -3.65
C SER A 301 4.07 -8.74 -2.47
N ARG A 302 2.92 -8.55 -1.81
CA ARG A 302 2.44 -9.39 -0.71
C ARG A 302 2.36 -10.86 -1.11
N GLN A 303 1.95 -11.14 -2.35
CA GLN A 303 1.89 -12.51 -2.89
C GLN A 303 3.27 -13.20 -2.93
N ARG A 304 4.34 -12.46 -3.18
CA ARG A 304 5.71 -12.98 -3.20
C ARG A 304 6.30 -13.13 -1.80
N ARG A 305 5.98 -12.19 -0.90
CA ARG A 305 6.44 -12.22 0.50
C ARG A 305 5.73 -13.31 1.30
N GLY A 306 4.41 -13.46 1.14
CA GLY A 306 3.55 -14.32 1.95
C GLY A 306 4.11 -15.73 2.19
N PRO A 307 4.44 -16.53 1.16
CA PRO A 307 4.96 -17.89 1.35
C PRO A 307 6.30 -17.94 2.11
N LEU A 308 7.16 -16.94 1.93
CA LEU A 308 8.42 -16.82 2.66
C LEU A 308 8.16 -16.47 4.13
N LEU A 309 7.35 -15.44 4.38
CA LEU A 309 7.03 -15.00 5.74
C LEU A 309 6.29 -16.09 6.52
N GLN A 310 5.40 -16.83 5.85
CA GLN A 310 4.74 -18.02 6.40
C GLN A 310 5.77 -19.07 6.84
N MET A 311 6.66 -19.46 5.93
CA MET A 311 7.71 -20.45 6.22
C MET A 311 8.58 -20.02 7.40
N VAL A 312 8.97 -18.74 7.48
CA VAL A 312 9.78 -18.24 8.60
C VAL A 312 9.00 -18.28 9.92
N ALA A 313 7.73 -17.89 9.89
CA ALA A 313 6.86 -17.91 11.06
C ALA A 313 6.58 -19.33 11.57
N ASP A 314 6.41 -20.31 10.68
CA ASP A 314 6.16 -21.71 11.03
C ASP A 314 7.34 -22.35 11.78
N TYR A 315 8.55 -21.80 11.62
CA TYR A 315 9.74 -22.19 12.38
C TYR A 315 9.90 -21.41 13.70
N GLY A 316 8.93 -20.55 14.06
CA GLY A 316 8.99 -19.75 15.28
C GLY A 316 10.06 -18.66 15.23
N ALA A 317 10.35 -18.10 14.06
CA ALA A 317 11.30 -17.00 13.93
C ALA A 317 10.61 -15.62 13.93
N ARG A 318 11.23 -14.66 14.62
CA ARG A 318 10.89 -13.24 14.56
C ARG A 318 11.24 -12.70 13.18
N ILE A 319 10.32 -11.94 12.61
CA ILE A 319 10.42 -11.43 11.24
C ILE A 319 10.59 -9.92 11.27
N ARG A 320 11.70 -9.43 10.74
CA ARG A 320 11.90 -8.01 10.40
C ARG A 320 11.92 -7.86 8.88
N VAL A 321 11.02 -7.05 8.32
CA VAL A 321 11.07 -6.67 6.91
C VAL A 321 11.74 -5.32 6.80
N VAL A 322 12.85 -5.24 6.05
CA VAL A 322 13.49 -3.96 5.73
C VAL A 322 13.12 -3.59 4.31
N TYR A 323 12.32 -2.53 4.19
CA TYR A 323 11.94 -1.94 2.93
C TYR A 323 12.91 -0.83 2.55
N VAL A 324 13.60 -0.96 1.43
CA VAL A 324 14.59 0.01 0.94
C VAL A 324 14.06 0.70 -0.31
N GLU A 325 14.06 2.02 -0.30
CA GLU A 325 13.59 2.83 -1.41
C GLU A 325 14.54 3.98 -1.74
N ALA A 326 14.59 4.33 -3.02
CA ALA A 326 15.18 5.56 -3.51
C ALA A 326 14.18 6.32 -4.40
N PRO A 327 14.26 7.66 -4.46
CA PRO A 327 13.49 8.47 -5.41
C PRO A 327 13.71 7.99 -6.85
N ALA A 328 12.70 8.12 -7.72
CA ALA A 328 12.76 7.59 -9.09
C ALA A 328 14.03 7.99 -9.84
N ALA A 329 14.36 9.28 -9.83
CA ALA A 329 15.56 9.80 -10.50
C ALA A 329 16.86 9.15 -9.97
N VAL A 330 16.96 8.97 -8.65
CA VAL A 330 18.12 8.34 -8.00
C VAL A 330 18.19 6.86 -8.34
N LEU A 331 17.06 6.14 -8.26
CA LEU A 331 17.00 4.71 -8.56
C LEU A 331 17.43 4.41 -9.99
N PHE A 332 16.91 5.15 -10.97
CA PHE A 332 17.28 4.95 -12.37
C PHE A 332 18.74 5.35 -12.65
N ALA A 333 19.24 6.43 -12.05
CA ALA A 333 20.65 6.80 -12.14
C ALA A 333 21.58 5.72 -11.56
N GLN A 334 21.25 5.20 -10.38
CA GLN A 334 22.00 4.12 -9.74
C GLN A 334 21.97 2.85 -10.58
N ASN A 335 20.80 2.48 -11.12
CA ASN A 335 20.67 1.29 -11.93
C ASN A 335 21.50 1.36 -13.23
N ARG A 336 21.56 2.53 -13.90
CA ARG A 336 22.39 2.74 -15.09
C ARG A 336 23.89 2.62 -14.82
N ALA A 337 24.33 2.88 -13.59
CA ALA A 337 25.73 2.79 -13.19
C ALA A 337 26.18 1.38 -12.75
N ARG A 338 25.29 0.38 -12.74
CA ARG A 338 25.61 -1.00 -12.34
C ARG A 338 26.30 -1.75 -13.47
N GLU A 339 27.24 -2.62 -13.11
CA GLU A 339 27.88 -3.56 -14.04
C GLU A 339 26.84 -4.44 -14.77
N ALA A 340 25.88 -4.98 -14.01
CA ALA A 340 24.69 -5.65 -14.53
C ALA A 340 23.44 -4.78 -14.33
N ALA A 341 23.24 -3.80 -15.22
CA ALA A 341 22.07 -2.93 -15.21
C ALA A 341 20.79 -3.69 -15.61
N VAL A 342 19.70 -3.50 -14.86
CA VAL A 342 18.38 -4.04 -15.23
C VAL A 342 17.72 -3.09 -16.23
N PRO A 343 17.17 -3.55 -17.37
CA PRO A 343 16.51 -2.64 -18.31
C PRO A 343 15.41 -1.81 -17.63
N GLU A 344 15.35 -0.50 -17.90
CA GLU A 344 14.41 0.40 -17.21
C GLU A 344 12.95 -0.02 -17.41
N ALA A 345 12.60 -0.55 -18.59
CA ALA A 345 11.28 -1.10 -18.86
C ALA A 345 10.90 -2.26 -17.93
N VAL A 346 11.88 -3.08 -17.51
CA VAL A 346 11.66 -4.16 -16.53
C VAL A 346 11.41 -3.59 -15.14
N ILE A 347 12.16 -2.55 -14.74
CA ILE A 347 11.92 -1.86 -13.44
C ILE A 347 10.53 -1.22 -13.42
N ARG A 348 10.13 -0.55 -14.50
CA ARG A 348 8.78 0.02 -14.62
C ARG A 348 7.70 -1.07 -14.55
N ARG A 349 7.87 -2.20 -15.23
CA ARG A 349 6.96 -3.35 -15.11
C ARG A 349 6.93 -3.92 -13.68
N MET A 350 8.06 -3.98 -12.99
CA MET A 350 8.12 -4.39 -11.59
C MET A 350 7.36 -3.42 -10.68
N SER A 351 7.40 -2.11 -10.96
CA SER A 351 6.69 -1.08 -10.20
C SER A 351 5.16 -1.20 -10.27
N GLU A 352 4.63 -1.87 -11.30
CA GLU A 352 3.18 -2.10 -11.44
C GLU A 352 2.60 -3.05 -10.38
N ARG A 353 3.46 -3.80 -9.66
CA ARG A 353 3.07 -4.73 -8.58
C ARG A 353 3.72 -4.36 -7.25
N TRP A 354 4.06 -3.09 -7.08
CA TRP A 354 4.84 -2.58 -5.96
C TRP A 354 3.95 -2.29 -4.76
N GLU A 355 3.91 -3.24 -3.83
CA GLU A 355 3.21 -3.15 -2.55
C GLU A 355 4.24 -2.98 -1.44
N ILE A 356 4.14 -1.88 -0.68
CA ILE A 356 4.95 -1.66 0.52
C ILE A 356 4.63 -2.75 1.55
N PRO A 357 5.64 -3.32 2.25
CA PRO A 357 5.38 -4.26 3.34
C PRO A 357 4.48 -3.67 4.42
N ALA A 358 3.37 -4.33 4.71
CA ALA A 358 2.45 -3.92 5.76
C ALA A 358 3.00 -4.31 7.15
N ARG A 359 2.69 -3.50 8.17
CA ARG A 359 2.97 -3.84 9.59
C ARG A 359 2.25 -5.11 10.04
N THR A 360 1.24 -5.56 9.30
CA THR A 360 0.52 -6.82 9.52
C THR A 360 1.27 -8.05 9.00
N GLU A 361 2.28 -7.87 8.13
CA GLU A 361 3.04 -8.97 7.52
C GLU A 361 4.20 -9.48 8.41
N ALA A 362 4.65 -8.69 9.38
CA ALA A 362 5.87 -8.96 10.15
C ALA A 362 5.81 -8.42 11.59
N HIS A 363 6.73 -8.88 12.42
CA HIS A 363 6.91 -8.35 13.78
C HIS A 363 7.44 -6.92 13.71
N GLU A 364 8.28 -6.62 12.73
CA GLU A 364 8.82 -5.28 12.51
C GLU A 364 8.89 -4.98 11.01
N VAL A 365 8.53 -3.75 10.62
CA VAL A 365 8.75 -3.22 9.28
C VAL A 365 9.58 -1.95 9.41
N VAL A 366 10.79 -1.97 8.86
CA VAL A 366 11.71 -0.83 8.83
C VAL A 366 11.65 -0.21 7.44
N LEU A 367 11.38 1.11 7.38
CA LEU A 367 11.34 1.88 6.15
C LEU A 367 12.67 2.63 6.01
N ALA A 368 13.55 2.15 5.12
CA ALA A 368 14.83 2.77 4.78
C ALA A 368 14.69 3.54 3.46
N VAL A 369 14.09 4.71 3.54
CA VAL A 369 13.82 5.59 2.38
C VAL A 369 14.97 6.61 2.26
N ARG A 370 15.68 6.61 1.14
CA ARG A 370 16.79 7.54 0.90
C ARG A 370 16.26 8.92 0.48
N GLY A 371 16.85 9.98 1.03
CA GLY A 371 16.52 11.36 0.64
C GLY A 371 15.40 12.00 1.45
N GLU A 372 14.90 11.30 2.47
CA GLU A 372 14.08 11.87 3.53
C GLU A 372 14.88 11.72 4.82
N GLY A 373 15.18 12.86 5.45
CA GLY A 373 15.95 12.96 6.69
C GLY A 373 15.05 13.18 7.88
#